data_AF-A0AAV5QM79-F1
#
_entry.id   AF-A0AAV5QM79-F1
#
_cell.length_a   1.000
_cell.length_b   1.000
_cell.length_c   1.000
_cell.angle_alpha   90.00
_cell.angle_beta   90.00
_cell.angle_gamma   90.00
#
_symmetry.space_group_name_H-M   'P 1'
#
loop_
_entity.id
_entity.type
_entity.pdbx_description
1 polymer ?
#
loop_
_entity_poly.entity_id
_entity_poly.type
_entity_poly.pdbx_seq_one_letter_code
_entity_poly.pdbx_strand_id
1 'polypeptide(L)'
;MISEGRYNEEIEKLYVVLKQSSSNDSVEDSWGKLHTLELLTRDTMKYCLIRKGFENKDGDKCYASEVTISYSRSYCEPIMHFRFYDTSLPDTPINEIESVLEKKLLNTEEFTGFQRSSQHPRHVINPDIHGLADPEVSDIDDVLEGNDEVPQNNTMDHIFIYLTLDYHTVLDHSIWFFLHPCATRDIVPKNSQNYLIAWFTVYGKLIDFKVDQSEIKKVLTI
;
A
#
# COMPACT_ATOMS: atom_id res chain seq x y z
N MET A 1 14.26 -5.91 -7.48
CA MET A 1 14.37 -5.39 -8.85
C MET A 1 13.55 -6.22 -9.80
N ILE A 2 12.26 -5.96 -9.81
CA ILE A 2 11.37 -6.36 -10.90
C ILE A 2 11.78 -5.60 -12.17
N SER A 3 11.65 -6.21 -13.36
CA SER A 3 11.88 -5.51 -14.62
C SER A 3 10.67 -4.66 -15.00
N GLU A 4 10.86 -3.60 -15.78
CA GLU A 4 9.75 -2.78 -16.30
C GLU A 4 8.74 -3.62 -17.10
N GLY A 5 9.23 -4.59 -17.90
CA GLY A 5 8.37 -5.51 -18.64
C GLY A 5 7.46 -6.34 -17.72
N ARG A 6 8.04 -6.94 -16.68
CA ARG A 6 7.28 -7.74 -15.70
C ARG A 6 6.31 -6.86 -14.89
N TYR A 7 6.71 -5.64 -14.53
CA TYR A 7 5.82 -4.67 -13.89
C TYR A 7 4.59 -4.41 -14.77
N ASN A 8 4.79 -4.13 -16.06
CA ASN A 8 3.70 -3.84 -16.99
C ASN A 8 2.75 -5.05 -17.20
N GLU A 9 3.27 -6.27 -17.12
CA GLU A 9 2.43 -7.48 -17.18
C GLU A 9 1.61 -7.68 -15.89
N GLU A 10 2.21 -7.39 -14.73
CA GLU A 10 1.55 -7.61 -13.45
C GLU A 10 0.61 -6.46 -13.03
N ILE A 11 0.80 -5.24 -13.54
CA ILE A 11 -0.06 -4.10 -13.18
C ILE A 11 -1.48 -4.28 -13.70
N GLU A 12 -1.65 -4.93 -14.87
CA GLU A 12 -2.96 -5.30 -15.40
C GLU A 12 -3.66 -6.36 -14.52
N LYS A 13 -2.90 -7.33 -13.99
CA LYS A 13 -3.43 -8.34 -13.06
C LYS A 13 -3.88 -7.68 -11.75
N LEU A 14 -3.05 -6.79 -11.20
CA LEU A 14 -3.41 -6.01 -10.01
C LEU A 14 -4.68 -5.20 -10.28
N TYR A 15 -4.77 -4.50 -11.42
CA TYR A 15 -5.97 -3.77 -11.82
C TYR A 15 -7.23 -4.65 -11.81
N VAL A 16 -7.16 -5.87 -12.37
CA VAL A 16 -8.30 -6.81 -12.37
C VAL A 16 -8.71 -7.19 -10.95
N VAL A 17 -7.73 -7.53 -10.09
CA VAL A 17 -7.99 -7.86 -8.68
C VAL A 17 -8.68 -6.69 -7.98
N LEU A 18 -8.15 -5.48 -8.08
CA LEU A 18 -8.73 -4.29 -7.43
C LEU A 18 -10.14 -4.00 -7.93
N LYS A 19 -10.37 -4.15 -9.24
CA LYS A 19 -11.69 -3.97 -9.84
C LYS A 19 -12.70 -5.00 -9.32
N GLN A 20 -12.31 -6.27 -9.20
CA GLN A 20 -13.18 -7.32 -8.68
C GLN A 20 -13.47 -7.12 -7.20
N SER A 21 -12.44 -6.80 -6.39
CA SER A 21 -12.62 -6.47 -4.97
C SER A 21 -13.61 -5.33 -4.76
N SER A 22 -13.67 -4.34 -5.66
CA SER A 22 -14.66 -3.26 -5.58
C SER A 22 -16.10 -3.62 -5.96
N SER A 23 -16.28 -4.69 -6.73
CA SER A 23 -17.61 -5.07 -7.24
C SER A 23 -18.41 -5.89 -6.21
N ASN A 24 -17.73 -6.47 -5.21
CA ASN A 24 -18.34 -7.27 -4.14
C ASN A 24 -18.87 -6.42 -2.97
N ASP A 25 -19.31 -5.19 -3.26
CA ASP A 25 -19.84 -4.12 -2.39
C ASP A 25 -21.09 -4.51 -1.55
N SER A 26 -21.43 -5.80 -1.41
CA SER A 26 -22.56 -6.28 -0.60
C SER A 26 -22.24 -6.41 0.89
N VAL A 27 -21.02 -6.11 1.31
CA VAL A 27 -20.63 -6.17 2.72
C VAL A 27 -20.55 -4.73 3.24
N GLU A 28 -21.37 -4.42 4.24
CA GLU A 28 -21.35 -3.18 5.04
C GLU A 28 -20.04 -3.04 5.86
N ASP A 29 -18.92 -3.51 5.34
CA ASP A 29 -17.65 -3.44 6.02
C ASP A 29 -16.99 -2.09 5.76
N SER A 30 -16.48 -1.51 6.85
CA SER A 30 -15.81 -0.22 7.03
C SER A 30 -14.64 0.17 6.07
N TRP A 31 -14.46 -0.51 4.94
CA TRP A 31 -13.26 -0.44 4.09
C TRP A 31 -13.36 0.49 2.87
N GLY A 32 -14.52 1.12 2.65
CA GLY A 32 -14.71 2.13 1.61
C GLY A 32 -14.97 1.54 0.23
N LYS A 33 -15.61 2.34 -0.63
CA LYS A 33 -16.01 2.00 -1.98
C LYS A 33 -14.99 2.52 -2.98
N LEU A 34 -14.46 1.66 -3.84
CA LEU A 34 -13.64 2.09 -4.97
C LEU A 34 -14.52 2.94 -5.90
N HIS A 35 -14.16 4.20 -6.07
CA HIS A 35 -14.92 5.15 -6.87
C HIS A 35 -14.41 5.22 -8.31
N THR A 36 -13.09 5.12 -8.48
CA THR A 36 -12.46 5.24 -9.79
C THR A 36 -11.23 4.35 -9.84
N LEU A 37 -11.02 3.68 -10.97
CA LEU A 37 -9.84 2.87 -11.24
C LEU A 37 -9.51 3.02 -12.72
N GLU A 38 -8.35 3.58 -13.00
CA GLU A 38 -7.92 3.99 -14.33
C GLU A 38 -6.46 3.59 -14.56
N LEU A 39 -6.20 2.96 -15.71
CA LEU A 39 -4.84 2.84 -16.24
C LEU A 39 -4.54 4.13 -17.02
N LEU A 40 -3.74 5.02 -16.44
CA LEU A 40 -3.41 6.32 -17.04
C LEU A 40 -2.41 6.14 -18.18
N THR A 41 -1.42 5.29 -17.96
CA THR A 41 -0.37 4.95 -18.92
C THR A 41 -0.04 3.46 -18.76
N ARG A 42 0.86 2.94 -19.60
CA ARG A 42 1.31 1.54 -19.46
C ARG A 42 2.03 1.27 -18.13
N ASP A 43 2.63 2.30 -17.55
CA ASP A 43 3.46 2.23 -16.36
C ASP A 43 2.81 2.86 -15.11
N THR A 44 1.64 3.49 -15.24
CA THR A 44 0.95 4.17 -14.14
C THR A 44 -0.52 3.80 -14.05
N MET A 45 -0.91 3.27 -12.90
CA MET A 45 -2.28 3.05 -12.50
C MET A 45 -2.69 4.10 -11.47
N LYS A 46 -3.91 4.62 -11.61
CA LYS A 46 -4.54 5.53 -10.65
C LYS A 46 -5.82 4.90 -10.14
N TYR A 47 -6.08 5.05 -8.85
CA TYR A 47 -7.35 4.68 -8.29
C TYR A 47 -7.77 5.61 -7.15
N CYS A 48 -9.07 5.76 -6.98
CA CYS A 48 -9.68 6.58 -5.94
C CYS A 48 -10.60 5.69 -5.12
N LEU A 49 -10.32 5.62 -3.82
CA LEU A 49 -11.12 4.96 -2.80
C LEU A 49 -11.89 6.03 -2.04
N ILE A 50 -13.21 5.97 -2.07
CA ILE A 50 -14.03 6.79 -1.17
C ILE A 50 -14.33 5.97 0.06
N ARG A 51 -13.88 6.44 1.23
CA ARG A 51 -14.18 5.78 2.49
C ARG A 51 -15.20 6.60 3.28
N LYS A 52 -16.19 5.91 3.85
CA LYS A 52 -16.89 6.47 5.02
C LYS A 52 -15.88 6.43 6.16
N GLY A 53 -15.47 7.60 6.58
CA GLY A 53 -14.33 7.76 7.48
C GLY A 53 -14.66 7.32 8.89
N PHE A 54 -13.59 7.22 9.67
CA PHE A 54 -13.59 6.84 11.07
C PHE A 54 -14.41 7.86 11.89
N GLU A 55 -15.27 7.33 12.77
CA GLU A 55 -15.84 8.10 13.88
C GLU A 55 -14.68 8.68 14.70
N ASN A 56 -14.37 9.97 14.53
CA ASN A 56 -13.72 10.69 15.62
C ASN A 56 -14.77 10.80 16.74
N LYS A 57 -14.32 10.81 18.00
CA LYS A 57 -15.14 11.12 19.18
C LYS A 57 -15.89 12.46 19.06
N ASP A 58 -15.52 13.31 18.09
CA ASP A 58 -16.11 14.62 17.81
C ASP A 58 -17.10 14.65 16.62
N GLY A 59 -17.47 13.51 16.04
CA GLY A 59 -18.41 13.42 14.92
C GLY A 59 -17.75 13.11 13.57
N ASP A 60 -18.51 12.43 12.71
CA ASP A 60 -18.05 11.78 11.49
C ASP A 60 -17.37 12.73 10.50
N LYS A 61 -16.09 12.47 10.23
CA LYS A 61 -15.44 12.99 9.02
C LYS A 61 -15.21 11.83 8.07
N CYS A 62 -15.82 11.91 6.90
CA CYS A 62 -15.57 10.96 5.83
C CYS A 62 -14.35 11.40 5.02
N TYR A 63 -13.51 10.42 4.65
CA TYR A 63 -12.26 10.69 3.93
C TYR A 63 -12.18 9.85 2.66
N ALA A 64 -11.80 10.44 1.54
CA ALA A 64 -11.42 9.70 0.35
C ALA A 64 -9.89 9.62 0.26
N SER A 65 -9.36 8.50 -0.22
CA SER A 65 -7.96 8.35 -0.60
C SER A 65 -7.84 8.22 -2.11
N GLU A 66 -7.02 9.07 -2.71
CA GLU A 66 -6.58 8.90 -4.08
C GLU A 66 -5.15 8.36 -4.06
N VAL A 67 -4.90 7.37 -4.90
CA VAL A 67 -3.65 6.63 -4.92
C VAL A 67 -3.20 6.44 -6.36
N THR A 68 -1.89 6.54 -6.57
CA THR A 68 -1.26 6.14 -7.81
C THR A 68 -0.17 5.12 -7.54
N ILE A 69 -0.06 4.15 -8.44
CA ILE A 69 1.01 3.17 -8.46
C ILE A 69 1.74 3.35 -9.79
N SER A 70 3.04 3.57 -9.72
CA SER A 70 3.90 3.73 -10.91
C SER A 70 5.19 2.94 -10.75
N TYR A 71 5.92 2.75 -11.86
CA TYR A 71 7.22 2.09 -11.85
C TYR A 71 8.36 3.11 -11.68
N SER A 72 9.22 2.92 -10.68
CA SER A 72 10.44 3.71 -10.55
C SER A 72 11.60 3.06 -11.29
N ARG A 73 12.04 3.67 -12.40
CA ARG A 73 13.23 3.21 -13.15
C ARG A 73 14.53 3.30 -12.34
N SER A 74 14.62 4.22 -11.38
CA SER A 74 15.81 4.36 -10.54
C SER A 74 15.96 3.24 -9.52
N TYR A 75 14.84 2.76 -8.96
CA TYR A 75 14.83 1.69 -7.95
C TYR A 75 14.58 0.30 -8.55
N CYS A 76 14.01 0.26 -9.76
CA CYS A 76 13.44 -0.93 -10.39
C CYS A 76 12.40 -1.61 -9.49
N GLU A 77 11.53 -0.80 -8.87
CA GLU A 77 10.46 -1.22 -7.97
C GLU A 77 9.19 -0.37 -8.21
N PRO A 78 7.99 -0.88 -7.86
CA PRO A 78 6.78 -0.07 -7.77
C PRO A 78 6.91 1.01 -6.71
N ILE A 79 6.27 2.15 -6.97
CA ILE A 79 6.14 3.26 -6.04
C ILE A 79 4.69 3.67 -5.88
N MET A 80 4.35 4.19 -4.70
CA MET A 80 3.01 4.64 -4.37
C MET A 80 3.02 6.12 -4.02
N HIS A 81 2.14 6.90 -4.66
CA HIS A 81 1.73 8.19 -4.14
C HIS A 81 0.29 8.12 -3.66
N PHE A 82 -0.03 8.81 -2.57
CA PHE A 82 -1.42 8.94 -2.15
C PHE A 82 -1.71 10.29 -1.49
N ARG A 83 -2.97 10.67 -1.46
CA ARG A 83 -3.46 11.82 -0.69
C ARG A 83 -4.85 11.54 -0.13
N PHE A 84 -5.18 12.17 1.00
CA PHE A 84 -6.50 12.08 1.60
C PHE A 84 -7.28 13.39 1.38
N TYR A 85 -8.58 13.25 1.17
CA TYR A 85 -9.55 14.33 1.01
C TYR A 85 -10.59 14.26 2.11
N ASP A 86 -11.06 15.41 2.58
CA ASP A 86 -12.26 15.49 3.39
C ASP A 86 -13.47 15.43 2.45
N THR A 87 -14.32 14.41 2.53
CA THR A 87 -15.47 14.32 1.62
C THR A 87 -16.55 15.34 1.93
N SER A 88 -16.49 16.02 3.09
CA SER A 88 -17.38 17.14 3.39
C SER A 88 -16.97 18.43 2.66
N LEU A 89 -15.70 18.51 2.24
CA LEU A 89 -15.13 19.63 1.50
C LEU A 89 -14.61 19.13 0.14
N PRO A 90 -15.45 19.16 -0.92
CA PRO A 90 -15.03 18.68 -2.23
C PRO A 90 -13.72 19.35 -2.67
N ASP A 91 -12.81 18.54 -3.22
CA ASP A 91 -11.54 18.95 -3.81
C ASP A 91 -10.52 19.61 -2.86
N THR A 92 -10.71 19.50 -1.53
CA THR A 92 -9.75 20.03 -0.56
C THR A 92 -8.89 18.90 0.01
N PRO A 93 -7.64 18.73 -0.47
CA PRO A 93 -6.72 17.79 0.14
C PRO A 93 -6.39 18.23 1.57
N ILE A 94 -6.33 17.28 2.48
CA ILE A 94 -6.07 17.57 3.89
C ILE A 94 -4.56 17.74 4.07
N ASN A 95 -4.07 18.97 4.14
CA ASN A 95 -2.62 19.17 4.32
C ASN A 95 -2.15 18.88 5.76
N GLU A 96 -3.08 18.81 6.72
CA GLU A 96 -2.81 18.50 8.15
C GLU A 96 -2.80 16.99 8.46
N ILE A 97 -2.66 16.15 7.42
CA ILE A 97 -2.66 14.68 7.50
C ILE A 97 -1.58 14.14 8.45
N GLU A 98 -0.54 14.90 8.83
CA GLU A 98 0.40 14.47 9.89
C GLU A 98 -0.38 14.02 11.14
N SER A 99 -1.42 14.74 11.55
CA SER A 99 -2.27 14.36 12.68
C SER A 99 -3.15 13.12 12.42
N VAL A 100 -3.53 12.87 11.16
CA VAL A 100 -4.34 11.71 10.74
C VAL A 100 -3.47 10.45 10.66
N LEU A 101 -2.29 10.56 10.05
CA LEU A 101 -1.32 9.47 9.95
C LEU A 101 -0.72 9.13 11.31
N GLU A 102 -0.35 10.13 12.13
CA GLU A 102 0.11 9.88 13.50
C GLU A 102 -0.97 9.15 14.30
N LYS A 103 -2.22 9.62 14.29
CA LYS A 103 -3.31 8.93 14.99
C LYS A 103 -3.59 7.53 14.44
N LYS A 104 -3.42 7.29 13.14
CA LYS A 104 -3.63 5.96 12.55
C LYS A 104 -2.49 5.02 12.88
N LEU A 105 -1.27 5.39 12.54
CA LEU A 105 -0.07 4.57 12.67
C LEU A 105 0.31 4.32 14.14
N LEU A 106 -0.03 5.23 15.06
CA LEU A 106 0.20 5.01 16.50
C LEU A 106 -0.87 4.13 17.16
N ASN A 107 -2.04 3.96 16.52
CA ASN A 107 -3.13 3.15 17.07
C ASN A 107 -3.19 1.74 16.48
N THR A 108 -2.50 1.48 15.38
CA THR A 108 -2.32 0.12 14.85
C THR A 108 -1.20 -0.56 15.63
N GLU A 109 -1.54 -1.64 16.35
CA GLU A 109 -0.56 -2.50 17.06
C GLU A 109 0.53 -3.04 16.12
N GLU A 110 0.27 -3.03 14.81
CA GLU A 110 1.17 -3.43 13.73
C GLU A 110 2.29 -2.43 13.40
N PHE A 111 2.36 -1.25 14.03
CA PHE A 111 3.38 -0.24 13.68
C PHE A 111 4.06 0.36 14.93
N THR A 112 5.35 0.09 15.08
CA THR A 112 6.14 0.49 16.25
C THR A 112 7.05 1.68 15.94
N GLY A 113 6.44 2.82 15.62
CA GLY A 113 7.13 4.11 15.63
C GLY A 113 6.92 4.95 14.38
N PHE A 114 6.64 6.23 14.63
CA PHE A 114 6.65 7.31 13.66
C PHE A 114 7.74 8.31 14.09
N GLN A 115 8.81 8.43 13.32
CA GLN A 115 9.89 9.39 13.63
C GLN A 115 9.97 10.48 12.56
N ARG A 116 9.75 11.72 12.98
CA ARG A 116 10.00 12.91 12.17
C ARG A 116 11.50 13.20 12.15
N SER A 117 12.13 13.16 10.99
CA SER A 117 13.51 13.64 10.86
C SER A 117 13.53 15.16 10.91
N SER A 118 14.43 15.74 11.70
CA SER A 118 14.60 17.19 11.83
C SER A 118 15.42 17.79 10.69
N GLN A 119 16.11 16.97 9.89
CA GLN A 119 17.02 17.45 8.82
C GLN A 119 16.39 17.41 7.42
N HIS A 120 15.33 16.63 7.23
CA HIS A 120 14.46 16.60 6.05
C HIS A 120 13.06 16.18 6.50
N PRO A 121 11.95 16.68 5.90
CA PRO A 121 10.58 16.24 6.22
C PRO A 121 10.37 14.80 5.72
N ARG A 122 11.06 13.85 6.38
CA ARG A 122 10.96 12.42 6.19
C ARG A 122 10.35 11.84 7.45
N HIS A 123 9.32 11.05 7.24
CA HIS A 123 8.65 10.29 8.28
C HIS A 123 9.10 8.84 8.14
N VAL A 124 9.52 8.24 9.25
CA VAL A 124 9.95 6.84 9.31
C VAL A 124 8.84 6.05 9.99
N ILE A 125 8.33 5.03 9.31
CA ILE A 125 7.32 4.09 9.79
C ILE A 125 8.01 2.74 10.02
N ASN A 126 7.86 2.16 11.20
CA ASN A 126 8.38 0.83 11.51
C ASN A 126 7.22 -0.20 11.51
N PRO A 127 6.96 -0.92 10.41
CA PRO A 127 6.03 -2.05 10.43
C PRO A 127 6.53 -3.14 11.38
N ASP A 128 5.68 -3.57 12.31
CA ASP A 128 5.84 -4.87 12.95
C ASP A 128 5.45 -5.95 11.94
N ILE A 129 6.46 -6.51 11.28
CA ILE A 129 6.28 -7.49 10.20
C ILE A 129 5.79 -8.84 10.75
N HIS A 130 5.89 -9.09 12.06
CA HIS A 130 5.46 -10.36 12.66
C HIS A 130 3.93 -10.57 12.63
N GLY A 131 3.14 -9.50 12.50
CA GLY A 131 1.69 -9.57 12.28
C GLY A 131 1.26 -9.55 10.80
N LEU A 132 2.19 -9.31 9.87
CA LEU A 132 1.90 -9.22 8.43
C LEU A 132 2.04 -10.56 7.70
N ALA A 133 2.77 -11.51 8.28
CA ALA A 133 2.75 -12.92 7.91
C ALA A 133 1.56 -13.59 8.62
N ASP A 134 0.38 -13.46 8.02
CA ASP A 134 -0.81 -14.18 8.48
C ASP A 134 -0.54 -15.70 8.38
N PRO A 135 -0.61 -16.48 9.47
CA PRO A 135 -0.37 -17.93 9.42
C PRO A 135 -1.39 -18.69 8.56
N GLU A 136 -2.47 -18.05 8.08
CA GLU A 136 -3.37 -18.63 7.08
C GLU A 136 -2.86 -18.53 5.62
N VAL A 137 -1.66 -17.99 5.38
CA VAL A 137 -0.96 -18.07 4.07
C VAL A 137 -0.21 -19.41 3.91
N SER A 138 -0.45 -20.41 4.77
CA SER A 138 0.17 -21.73 4.68
C SER A 138 -0.10 -22.49 3.37
N ASP A 139 -1.17 -22.14 2.64
CA ASP A 139 -1.52 -22.80 1.38
C ASP A 139 -0.70 -22.28 0.16
N ILE A 140 0.17 -21.29 0.35
CA ILE A 140 1.11 -20.82 -0.70
C ILE A 140 2.54 -21.31 -0.42
N ASP A 141 2.83 -21.76 0.80
CA ASP A 141 4.18 -22.18 1.20
C ASP A 141 4.63 -23.49 0.51
N ASP A 142 3.70 -24.31 0.00
CA ASP A 142 4.01 -25.53 -0.76
C ASP A 142 4.73 -25.30 -2.10
N VAL A 143 4.97 -24.05 -2.51
CA VAL A 143 5.68 -23.69 -3.76
C VAL A 143 7.10 -23.16 -3.52
N LEU A 144 7.53 -22.93 -2.27
CA LEU A 144 8.79 -22.22 -1.97
C LEU A 144 9.76 -22.94 -1.03
N GLU A 145 9.70 -24.27 -0.89
CA GLU A 145 10.68 -25.02 -0.09
C GLU A 145 11.99 -25.30 -0.83
N GLY A 146 12.96 -24.38 -0.68
CA GLY A 146 14.38 -24.64 -0.88
C GLY A 146 15.09 -24.80 0.46
N ASN A 147 15.46 -26.03 0.82
CA ASN A 147 16.19 -26.36 2.05
C ASN A 147 17.64 -25.86 2.00
N ASP A 148 17.97 -24.82 2.77
CA ASP A 148 19.33 -24.53 3.24
C ASP A 148 19.28 -24.08 4.70
N GLU A 149 20.10 -24.71 5.55
CA GLU A 149 20.17 -24.47 6.99
C GLU A 149 20.60 -23.03 7.31
N VAL A 150 19.72 -22.25 7.96
CA VAL A 150 19.99 -20.85 8.32
C VAL A 150 20.54 -20.74 9.76
N PRO A 151 21.65 -20.01 9.99
CA PRO A 151 22.21 -19.79 11.32
C PRO A 151 21.33 -18.84 12.15
N GLN A 152 21.02 -19.26 13.39
CA GLN A 152 20.25 -18.50 14.37
C GLN A 152 21.09 -17.38 15.01
N ASN A 153 21.11 -16.19 14.41
CA ASN A 153 21.50 -14.96 15.09
C ASN A 153 20.34 -13.96 14.99
N ASN A 154 19.43 -14.01 15.96
CA ASN A 154 18.26 -13.13 16.05
C ASN A 154 18.63 -11.75 16.61
N THR A 155 19.29 -10.92 15.81
CA THR A 155 19.03 -9.47 15.91
C THR A 155 17.81 -9.20 15.05
N MET A 156 16.70 -8.80 15.66
CA MET A 156 15.54 -8.33 14.89
C MET A 156 15.96 -7.07 14.13
N ASP A 157 16.31 -7.23 12.86
CA ASP A 157 16.53 -6.11 11.97
C ASP A 157 15.18 -5.43 11.74
N HIS A 158 14.99 -4.28 12.38
CA HIS A 158 13.82 -3.44 12.14
C HIS A 158 13.85 -2.93 10.69
N ILE A 159 12.82 -3.26 9.92
CA ILE A 159 12.67 -2.75 8.57
C ILE A 159 11.89 -1.44 8.63
N PHE A 160 12.47 -0.37 8.07
CA PHE A 160 11.86 0.96 8.07
C PHE A 160 11.25 1.32 6.72
N ILE A 161 9.97 1.70 6.71
CA ILE A 161 9.30 2.29 5.55
C ILE A 161 9.38 3.80 5.65
N TYR A 162 9.81 4.47 4.59
CA TYR A 162 9.95 5.92 4.58
C TYR A 162 8.80 6.57 3.82
N LEU A 163 8.17 7.54 4.46
CA LEU A 163 7.11 8.35 3.91
C LEU A 163 7.59 9.80 3.80
N THR A 164 7.35 10.43 2.66
CA THR A 164 7.70 11.83 2.42
C THR A 164 6.55 12.58 1.78
N LEU A 165 6.57 13.90 1.85
CA LEU A 165 5.71 14.76 1.04
C LEU A 165 6.50 15.19 -0.19
N ASP A 166 5.97 14.92 -1.38
CA ASP A 166 6.60 15.29 -2.65
C ASP A 166 5.56 15.71 -3.69
N TYR A 167 6.01 16.35 -4.76
CA TYR A 167 5.17 16.67 -5.90
C TYR A 167 4.91 15.41 -6.73
N HIS A 168 3.65 15.19 -7.11
CA HIS A 168 3.30 14.04 -7.94
C HIS A 168 3.92 14.16 -9.34
N THR A 169 4.57 13.10 -9.79
CA THR A 169 5.37 13.12 -11.03
C THR A 169 4.55 13.00 -12.31
N VAL A 170 3.35 12.39 -12.27
CA VAL A 170 2.50 12.13 -13.44
C VAL A 170 1.23 12.98 -13.56
N LEU A 171 0.50 13.23 -12.46
CA LEU A 171 -0.85 13.79 -12.48
C LEU A 171 -0.89 15.32 -12.46
N ASP A 172 -0.64 15.89 -11.28
CA ASP A 172 -0.71 17.32 -11.02
C ASP A 172 0.53 17.74 -10.22
N HIS A 173 0.97 19.00 -10.36
CA HIS A 173 2.04 19.55 -9.52
C HIS A 173 1.57 19.87 -8.10
N SER A 174 0.69 19.02 -7.54
CA SER A 174 0.25 19.12 -6.15
C SER A 174 1.10 18.22 -5.26
N ILE A 175 0.97 18.44 -3.94
CA ILE A 175 1.71 17.70 -2.92
C ILE A 175 0.97 16.40 -2.60
N TRP A 176 1.70 15.29 -2.63
CA TRP A 176 1.23 13.96 -2.30
C TRP A 176 2.15 13.32 -1.27
N PHE A 177 1.62 12.36 -0.53
CA PHE A 177 2.47 11.44 0.20
C PHE A 177 3.14 10.48 -0.77
N PHE A 178 4.43 10.26 -0.60
CA PHE A 178 5.26 9.37 -1.39
C PHE A 178 5.88 8.31 -0.49
N LEU A 179 5.54 7.04 -0.76
CA LEU A 179 6.15 5.88 -0.11
C LEU A 179 7.44 5.51 -0.84
N HIS A 180 8.56 5.72 -0.17
CA HIS A 180 9.86 5.49 -0.76
C HIS A 180 10.15 3.97 -0.88
N PRO A 181 10.58 3.47 -2.05
CA PRO A 181 10.67 2.03 -2.31
C PRO A 181 11.97 1.38 -1.78
N CYS A 182 12.73 2.05 -0.93
CA CYS A 182 14.08 1.57 -0.54
C CYS A 182 14.03 0.27 0.27
N ALA A 183 13.01 0.10 1.11
CA ALA A 183 12.82 -1.11 1.92
C ALA A 183 12.02 -2.20 1.17
N THR A 184 11.56 -1.93 -0.05
CA THR A 184 10.67 -2.86 -0.76
C THR A 184 11.31 -4.23 -0.99
N ARG A 185 12.63 -4.30 -1.18
CA ARG A 185 13.33 -5.58 -1.39
C ARG A 185 13.43 -6.44 -0.14
N ASP A 186 13.51 -5.80 1.02
CA ASP A 186 13.61 -6.49 2.30
C ASP A 186 12.24 -7.01 2.75
N ILE A 187 11.16 -6.37 2.26
CA ILE A 187 9.78 -6.73 2.61
C ILE A 187 9.16 -7.70 1.60
N VAL A 188 9.41 -7.51 0.30
CA VAL A 188 8.77 -8.28 -0.77
C VAL A 188 9.86 -8.96 -1.63
N PRO A 189 10.02 -10.29 -1.53
CA PRO A 189 11.01 -11.00 -2.30
C PRO A 189 10.85 -10.78 -3.81
N LYS A 190 11.93 -10.46 -4.52
CA LYS A 190 11.90 -10.19 -5.98
C LYS A 190 11.31 -11.36 -6.79
N ASN A 191 11.50 -12.59 -6.31
CA ASN A 191 11.06 -13.80 -7.00
C ASN A 191 9.64 -14.22 -6.65
N SER A 192 8.92 -13.46 -5.82
CA SER A 192 7.52 -13.72 -5.50
C SER A 192 6.70 -13.79 -6.78
N GLN A 193 5.93 -14.86 -6.96
CA GLN A 193 4.93 -14.93 -8.02
C GLN A 193 3.87 -13.85 -7.78
N ASN A 194 3.45 -13.14 -8.82
CA ASN A 194 2.51 -12.00 -8.70
C ASN A 194 3.05 -10.91 -7.75
N TYR A 195 4.29 -10.52 -8.00
CA TYR A 195 5.06 -9.57 -7.20
C TYR A 195 4.27 -8.29 -6.90
N LEU A 196 3.57 -7.69 -7.87
CA LEU A 196 2.80 -6.46 -7.62
C LEU A 196 1.59 -6.68 -6.72
N ILE A 197 0.95 -7.85 -6.77
CA ILE A 197 -0.14 -8.17 -5.85
C ILE A 197 0.42 -8.35 -4.44
N ALA A 198 1.51 -9.11 -4.28
CA ALA A 198 2.18 -9.28 -2.99
C ALA A 198 2.66 -7.95 -2.41
N TRP A 199 3.28 -7.11 -3.24
CA TRP A 199 3.69 -5.75 -2.88
C TRP A 199 2.49 -4.92 -2.43
N PHE A 200 1.40 -4.94 -3.19
CA PHE A 200 0.23 -4.14 -2.87
C PHE A 200 -0.50 -4.66 -1.62
N THR A 201 -0.49 -5.96 -1.34
CA THR A 201 -1.03 -6.52 -0.09
C THR A 201 -0.28 -6.01 1.14
N VAL A 202 1.02 -5.71 1.02
CA VAL A 202 1.80 -5.09 2.10
C VAL A 202 1.56 -3.58 2.15
N TYR A 203 1.84 -2.86 1.07
CA TYR A 203 1.83 -1.39 1.06
C TYR A 203 0.42 -0.81 1.05
N GLY A 204 -0.56 -1.53 0.50
CA GLY A 204 -1.97 -1.16 0.55
C GLY A 204 -2.53 -1.11 1.98
N LYS A 205 -2.06 -1.99 2.88
CA LYS A 205 -2.45 -1.93 4.31
C LYS A 205 -2.09 -0.60 4.97
N LEU A 206 -0.99 0.04 4.55
CA LEU A 206 -0.55 1.34 5.08
C LEU A 206 -1.56 2.46 4.82
N ILE A 207 -2.38 2.30 3.79
CA ILE A 207 -3.44 3.23 3.40
C ILE A 207 -4.83 2.63 3.63
N ASP A 208 -4.90 1.62 4.52
CA ASP A 208 -6.09 0.86 4.88
C ASP A 208 -6.81 0.17 3.70
N PHE A 209 -6.07 -0.20 2.67
CA PHE A 209 -6.61 -1.05 1.61
C PHE A 209 -6.29 -2.51 1.89
N LYS A 210 -7.34 -3.32 2.01
CA LYS A 210 -7.23 -4.78 2.12
C LYS A 210 -7.66 -5.40 0.79
N VAL A 211 -6.77 -6.19 0.21
CA VAL A 211 -7.11 -7.02 -0.95
C VAL A 211 -7.82 -8.28 -0.43
N ASP A 212 -8.99 -8.58 -0.97
CA ASP A 212 -9.69 -9.83 -0.66
C ASP A 212 -8.91 -11.02 -1.23
N GLN A 213 -8.47 -11.92 -0.36
CA GLN A 213 -7.70 -13.11 -0.72
C GLN A 213 -8.48 -14.06 -1.66
N SER A 214 -9.81 -14.09 -1.55
CA SER A 214 -10.65 -14.90 -2.43
C SER A 214 -10.61 -14.40 -3.87
N GLU A 215 -10.50 -13.07 -4.08
CA GLU A 215 -10.36 -12.46 -5.40
C GLU A 215 -8.97 -12.70 -5.98
N ILE A 216 -7.93 -12.65 -5.16
CA ILE A 216 -6.57 -13.05 -5.57
C ILE A 216 -6.61 -14.48 -6.11
N LYS A 217 -7.18 -15.43 -5.36
CA LYS A 217 -7.28 -16.84 -5.79
C LYS A 217 -8.00 -16.98 -7.14
N LYS A 218 -9.11 -16.25 -7.36
CA LYS A 218 -9.86 -16.29 -8.64
C LYS A 218 -9.02 -15.83 -9.84
N VAL A 219 -8.24 -14.76 -9.69
CA VAL A 219 -7.40 -14.22 -10.77
C VAL A 219 -6.20 -15.11 -11.05
N LEU A 220 -5.65 -15.76 -10.02
CA LEU A 220 -4.44 -16.57 -10.15
C LEU A 220 -4.69 -18.02 -10.61
N THR A 221 -5.94 -18.49 -10.59
CA THR A 221 -6.31 -19.87 -10.99
C THR A 221 -6.65 -19.99 -12.49
N ILE A 222 -6.41 -18.95 -13.29
CA ILE A 222 -6.64 -18.90 -14.75
C ILE A 222 -5.30 -19.01 -15.48
#